data_AF-A0A939UIT3-F1
#
_entry.id   AF-A0A939UIT3-F1
#
_cell.length_a   1.000
_cell.length_b   1.000
_cell.length_c   1.000
_cell.angle_alpha   90.00
_cell.angle_beta   90.00
_cell.angle_gamma   90.00
#
_symmetry.space_group_name_H-M   'P 1'
#
loop_
_entity.id
_entity.type
_entity.pdbx_description
1 polymer ?
#
loop_
_entity_poly.entity_id
_entity_poly.type
_entity_poly.pdbx_seq_one_letter_code
_entity_poly.pdbx_strand_id
1 'polypeptide(L)' 'MIETHTHSFFSFDGKADIQDMIDRAIELGVEYYCVTDHFDYDYKFLPDYQHVRQIDLPSYIAKMNELKKKYP' A
#
# COMPACT_ATOMS: atom_id res chain seq x y z
N MET A 1 14.66 -3.23 -13.10
CA MET A 1 13.62 -2.18 -13.18
C MET A 1 13.07 -1.95 -11.77
N ILE A 2 12.84 -0.70 -11.36
CA ILE A 2 12.46 -0.35 -9.99
C ILE A 2 11.14 0.43 -10.01
N GLU A 3 10.19 0.03 -9.16
CA GLU A 3 8.99 0.79 -8.83
C GLU A 3 9.01 1.12 -7.33
N THR A 4 8.98 2.41 -7.01
CA THR A 4 9.18 2.90 -5.64
C THR A 4 7.93 3.50 -4.99
N HIS A 5 6.86 3.73 -5.75
CA HIS A 5 5.71 4.48 -5.27
C HIS A 5 4.40 3.91 -5.79
N THR A 6 3.83 3.00 -5.01
CA THR A 6 2.53 2.40 -5.32
C THR A 6 1.61 2.43 -4.11
N HIS A 7 0.31 2.45 -4.38
CA HIS A 7 -0.73 2.43 -3.35
C HIS A 7 -1.57 1.17 -3.50
N SER A 8 -2.11 0.70 -2.40
CA SER A 8 -2.89 -0.53 -2.29
C SER A 8 -4.25 -0.29 -1.66
N PHE A 9 -5.02 -1.36 -1.45
CA PHE A 9 -6.27 -1.31 -0.69
C PHE A 9 -6.14 -0.70 0.72
N PHE A 10 -4.93 -0.53 1.28
CA PHE A 10 -4.73 0.16 2.56
C PHE A 10 -4.84 1.68 2.45
N SER A 11 -4.46 2.29 1.32
CA SER A 11 -4.76 3.69 1.01
C SER A 11 -6.28 3.92 0.96
N PHE A 12 -6.74 5.10 1.37
CA PHE A 12 -8.17 5.41 1.40
C PHE A 12 -8.83 5.41 0.00
N ASP A 13 -8.06 5.71 -1.04
CA ASP A 13 -8.46 5.78 -2.44
C ASP A 13 -8.04 4.53 -3.26
N GLY A 14 -7.25 3.65 -2.65
CA GLY A 14 -6.77 2.44 -3.29
C GLY A 14 -7.81 1.30 -3.31
N LYS A 15 -7.75 0.49 -4.36
CA LYS A 15 -8.75 -0.57 -4.64
C LYS A 15 -8.15 -1.94 -4.90
N ALA A 16 -6.87 -2.01 -5.27
CA ALA A 16 -6.21 -3.24 -5.68
C ALA A 16 -5.64 -3.99 -4.47
N ASP A 17 -5.72 -5.31 -4.49
CA ASP A 17 -4.97 -6.15 -3.55
C ASP A 17 -3.48 -6.08 -3.88
N ILE A 18 -2.65 -5.97 -2.85
CA ILE A 18 -1.19 -5.84 -3.03
C ILE A 18 -0.62 -7.04 -3.77
N GLN A 19 -1.20 -8.23 -3.57
CA GLN A 19 -0.74 -9.45 -4.19
C GLN A 19 -0.87 -9.39 -5.72
N ASP A 20 -2.04 -8.97 -6.21
CA ASP A 20 -2.30 -8.82 -7.64
C ASP A 20 -1.34 -7.79 -8.26
N MET A 21 -1.03 -6.73 -7.53
CA MET A 21 -0.08 -5.70 -7.97
C MET A 21 1.35 -6.23 -8.07
N ILE A 22 1.81 -7.00 -7.07
CA ILE A 22 3.14 -7.62 -7.08
C ILE A 22 3.25 -8.64 -8.22
N ASP A 23 2.24 -9.50 -8.39
CA ASP A 23 2.25 -10.51 -9.45
C ASP A 23 2.31 -9.82 -10.83
N ARG A 24 1.57 -8.71 -11.01
CA ARG A 24 1.67 -7.90 -12.23
C ARG A 24 3.03 -7.25 -12.41
N ALA A 25 3.66 -6.75 -11.35
CA ALA A 25 4.99 -6.16 -11.41
C ALA A 25 6.05 -7.19 -11.85
N ILE A 26 5.94 -8.43 -11.37
CA ILE A 26 6.81 -9.55 -11.77
C ILE A 26 6.64 -9.85 -13.27
N GLU A 27 5.41 -9.92 -13.78
CA GLU A 27 5.15 -10.12 -15.22
C GLU A 27 5.78 -9.02 -16.10
N LEU A 28 5.87 -7.80 -15.58
CA LEU A 28 6.46 -6.65 -16.26
C LEU A 28 7.99 -6.58 -16.12
N GLY A 29 8.62 -7.50 -15.39
CA GLY A 29 10.06 -7.53 -15.17
C GLY A 29 10.55 -6.49 -14.16
N VAL A 30 9.69 -6.06 -13.22
CA VAL A 30 10.09 -5.22 -12.09
C VAL A 30 10.89 -6.07 -11.09
N GLU A 31 12.08 -5.61 -10.76
CA GLU A 31 13.03 -6.30 -9.87
C GLU A 31 12.95 -5.80 -8.42
N TYR A 32 12.55 -4.53 -8.24
CA TYR A 32 12.37 -3.92 -6.93
C TYR A 32 11.04 -3.20 -6.88
N TYR A 33 10.22 -3.51 -5.88
CA TYR A 33 8.86 -3.01 -5.76
C TYR A 33 8.62 -2.47 -4.34
N CYS A 34 8.06 -1.27 -4.25
CA CYS A 34 7.74 -0.62 -2.99
C CYS A 34 6.27 -0.20 -2.93
N VAL A 35 5.63 -0.49 -1.79
CA VAL A 35 4.30 0.00 -1.46
C VAL A 35 4.43 1.16 -0.47
N THR A 36 3.79 2.27 -0.79
CA THR A 36 3.85 3.55 -0.06
C THR A 36 2.44 4.12 0.10
N ASP A 37 1.59 3.39 0.84
CA ASP A 37 0.22 3.81 1.12
C ASP A 37 0.13 5.12 1.92
N HIS A 38 -1.02 5.78 1.83
CA HIS A 38 -1.33 7.01 2.55
C HIS A 38 -1.35 6.80 4.08
N PHE A 39 -0.73 7.74 4.82
CA PHE A 39 -0.74 7.80 6.29
C PHE A 39 -1.32 9.13 6.79
N ASP A 40 -2.33 9.68 6.09
CA ASP A 40 -2.91 11.02 6.33
C ASP A 40 -3.64 11.14 7.68
N TYR A 41 -2.89 11.06 8.77
CA TYR A 41 -3.38 11.04 10.15
C TYR A 41 -3.84 12.41 10.61
N ASP A 42 -3.25 13.46 10.05
CA ASP A 42 -3.62 14.85 10.26
C ASP A 42 -5.06 15.15 9.80
N TYR A 43 -5.58 14.39 8.83
CA TYR A 43 -6.95 14.55 8.32
C TYR A 43 -8.02 14.30 9.38
N LYS A 44 -7.69 13.58 10.46
CA LYS A 44 -8.58 13.46 11.63
C LYS A 44 -8.89 14.80 12.30
N PHE A 45 -7.99 15.78 12.17
CA PHE A 45 -8.09 17.08 12.80
C PHE A 45 -8.56 18.18 11.83
N LEU A 46 -8.76 17.84 10.55
CA LEU A 46 -9.28 18.75 9.53
C LEU A 46 -10.76 18.43 9.29
N PRO A 47 -11.71 19.35 9.60
CA PRO A 47 -13.14 19.09 9.50
C PRO A 47 -13.58 18.54 8.13
N ASP A 48 -13.01 19.05 7.04
CA ASP A 48 -13.37 18.66 5.67
C ASP A 48 -12.91 17.24 5.30
N TYR A 49 -11.96 16.65 6.04
CA TYR A 49 -11.31 15.38 5.69
C TYR A 49 -11.64 14.24 6.66
N GLN A 50 -12.54 14.44 7.62
CA GLN A 50 -12.92 13.40 8.58
C GLN A 50 -13.55 12.14 7.94
N HIS A 51 -14.04 12.27 6.71
CA HIS A 51 -14.60 11.17 5.92
C HIS A 51 -13.52 10.24 5.33
N VAL A 52 -12.24 10.66 5.36
CA VAL A 52 -11.13 9.88 4.80
C VAL A 52 -10.79 8.71 5.73
N ARG A 53 -10.91 7.49 5.20
CA ARG A 53 -10.55 6.27 5.91
C ARG A 53 -9.07 6.32 6.31
N GLN A 54 -8.83 5.97 7.57
CA GLN A 54 -7.48 5.94 8.13
C GLN A 54 -6.88 4.55 7.95
N ILE A 55 -5.59 4.49 7.66
CA ILE A 55 -4.89 3.23 7.46
C ILE A 55 -4.85 2.39 8.75
N ASP A 56 -5.18 1.11 8.62
CA ASP A 56 -4.99 0.11 9.69
C ASP A 56 -3.51 -0.29 9.71
N LEU A 57 -2.70 0.46 10.48
CA LEU A 57 -1.26 0.24 10.59
C LEU A 57 -0.88 -1.19 11.00
N PRO A 58 -1.47 -1.81 12.05
CA PRO A 58 -1.17 -3.20 12.40
C PRO A 58 -1.37 -4.18 11.25
N SER A 59 -2.53 -4.12 10.58
CA SER A 59 -2.83 -4.99 9.44
C SER A 59 -1.91 -4.73 8.24
N TYR A 60 -1.61 -3.45 7.97
CA TYR A 60 -0.69 -3.03 6.91
C TYR A 60 0.71 -3.62 7.13
N ILE A 61 1.29 -3.42 8.31
CA ILE A 61 2.65 -3.89 8.63
C ILE A 61 2.70 -5.42 8.58
N ALA A 62 1.69 -6.10 9.12
CA ALA A 62 1.62 -7.57 9.06
C ALA A 62 1.62 -8.07 7.62
N LYS A 63 0.79 -7.47 6.75
CA LYS A 63 0.69 -7.86 5.34
C LYS A 63 1.97 -7.56 4.57
N MET A 64 2.59 -6.40 4.79
CA MET A 64 3.86 -6.06 4.14
C MET A 64 4.99 -7.02 4.53
N ASN A 65 5.05 -7.41 5.80
CA ASN A 65 6.04 -8.39 6.27
C ASN A 65 5.79 -9.80 5.72
N GLU A 66 4.53 -10.20 5.57
CA GLU A 66 4.16 -11.46 4.90
C GLU A 66 4.63 -11.45 3.44
N LEU A 67 4.29 -10.40 2.69
CA LEU A 67 4.61 -10.30 1.26
C LEU A 67 6.10 -10.20 0.99
N LYS A 68 6.86 -9.43 1.79
CA LYS A 68 8.34 -9.38 1.68
C LYS A 68 9.01 -10.74 1.91
N LYS A 69 8.42 -11.61 2.71
CA LYS A 69 8.93 -12.99 2.89
C LYS A 69 8.57 -13.89 1.73
N LYS A 70 7.40 -13.68 1.13
CA LYS A 70 6.90 -14.45 -0.02
C LYS A 70 7.63 -14.08 -1.32
N TYR A 71 7.97 -12.80 -1.47
CA TYR A 71 8.66 -12.21 -2.63
C TYR A 71 9.94 -11.50 -2.15
N PRO A 72 11.05 -12.24 -1.94
CA PRO A 72 12.30 -11.70 -1.46
C PRO A 72 13.05 -10.84 -2.50
#